data_AF-A0A222FN59-F1
#
_entry.id   AF-A0A222FN59-F1
#
_cell.length_a   1.000
_cell.length_b   1.000
_cell.length_c   1.000
_cell.angle_alpha   90.00
_cell.angle_beta   90.00
_cell.angle_gamma   90.00
#
_symmetry.space_group_name_H-M   'P 1'
#
loop_
_entity.id
_entity.type
_entity.pdbx_description
1 polymer ?
#
loop_
_entity_poly.entity_id
_entity_poly.type
_entity_poly.pdbx_seq_one_letter_code
_entity_poly.pdbx_strand_id
1 'polypeptide(L)'
;MMKTTLSAAIVLGLTATSHTTLALDTDPPEIENRTVEDSVLQTVRTALPEQKAVNTSFLNTDYDPYLTVNQEANVAVTFLDEGAGYRNSLGWFSFSDTTFDGMSKGDIDIDDSSVVSLSELNAVDGVNSGWLFPNSSEYRGGGSLLAGDTVAVGDGPLSAGTSVSFFLAQNASWGGDRVNNGVLTGSTQMFYGLDFLNPEADFTSTIDSNLEQSRHVAMLFSDDTQQQVIMGFEDLNRVDRSANQWGFRSDEDFNDAIFLVSSDPVEAFGDSNIATAPLPPLGQGIVGVLMAMGLFSFALGKNPLNMHTALA
;
A
#
# COMPACT_ATOMS: atom_id res chain seq x y z
N MET A 1 -33.97 -6.57 73.21
CA MET A 1 -33.56 -7.43 72.07
C MET A 1 -33.76 -6.65 70.79
N MET A 2 -32.71 -6.00 70.29
CA MET A 2 -32.65 -5.40 68.97
C MET A 2 -31.23 -5.68 68.48
N LYS A 3 -31.09 -6.62 67.54
CA LYS A 3 -29.82 -6.89 66.86
C LYS A 3 -29.86 -6.16 65.53
N THR A 4 -29.02 -5.14 65.42
CA THR A 4 -28.70 -4.41 64.19
C THR A 4 -27.87 -5.29 63.28
N THR A 5 -28.35 -5.54 62.06
CA THR A 5 -27.59 -6.15 60.97
C THR A 5 -27.01 -5.06 60.09
N LEU A 6 -25.69 -4.88 60.10
CA LEU A 6 -24.95 -4.22 59.02
C LEU A 6 -24.51 -5.32 58.04
N SER A 7 -24.98 -5.26 56.79
CA SER A 7 -24.38 -6.01 55.69
C SER A 7 -23.55 -5.05 54.85
N ALA A 8 -22.29 -5.44 54.64
CA ALA A 8 -21.31 -4.69 53.87
C ALA A 8 -21.68 -4.67 52.38
N ALA A 9 -21.65 -3.48 51.79
CA ALA A 9 -21.63 -3.32 50.35
C ALA A 9 -20.18 -3.51 49.86
N ILE A 10 -19.98 -4.46 48.95
CA ILE A 10 -18.84 -4.47 48.03
C ILE A 10 -19.43 -4.45 46.63
N VAL A 11 -19.43 -3.26 46.03
CA VAL A 11 -19.66 -3.09 44.60
C VAL A 11 -18.30 -3.22 43.93
N LEU A 12 -18.05 -4.36 43.29
CA LEU A 12 -17.01 -4.50 42.28
C LEU A 12 -17.59 -5.30 41.12
N GLY A 13 -17.86 -4.60 40.04
CA GLY A 13 -18.25 -5.13 38.75
C GLY A 13 -17.90 -4.08 37.72
N LEU A 14 -16.60 -3.97 37.43
CA LEU A 14 -16.06 -3.19 36.34
C LEU A 14 -16.67 -3.76 35.06
N THR A 15 -17.64 -3.07 34.45
CA THR A 15 -18.13 -3.42 33.12
C THR A 15 -17.04 -3.04 32.14
N ALA A 16 -16.24 -4.02 31.72
CA ALA A 16 -15.44 -3.89 30.51
C ALA A 16 -16.43 -3.76 29.35
N THR A 17 -16.57 -2.56 28.79
CA THR A 17 -17.23 -2.35 27.52
C THR A 17 -16.33 -2.95 26.46
N SER A 18 -16.70 -4.12 25.94
CA SER A 18 -16.10 -4.65 24.72
C SER A 18 -16.38 -3.65 23.60
N HIS A 19 -15.37 -2.86 23.23
CA HIS A 19 -15.40 -2.14 21.97
C HIS A 19 -15.33 -3.22 20.89
N THR A 20 -16.44 -3.45 20.19
CA THR A 20 -16.40 -4.20 18.94
C THR A 20 -15.60 -3.35 17.97
N THR A 21 -14.36 -3.75 17.69
CA THR A 21 -13.58 -3.16 16.60
C THR A 21 -14.28 -3.49 15.29
N LEU A 22 -14.72 -2.46 14.58
CA LEU A 22 -15.29 -2.56 13.24
C LEU A 22 -14.19 -2.26 12.23
N ALA A 23 -14.21 -2.91 11.07
CA ALA A 23 -13.28 -2.58 10.00
C ALA A 23 -13.41 -1.10 9.58
N LEU A 24 -14.62 -0.54 9.65
CA LEU A 24 -14.92 0.88 9.52
C LEU A 24 -15.55 1.36 10.84
N ASP A 25 -14.86 2.22 11.58
CA ASP A 25 -15.38 2.89 12.79
C ASP A 25 -15.65 4.39 12.55
N THR A 26 -15.55 4.84 11.30
CA THR A 26 -15.78 6.22 10.87
C THR A 26 -16.74 6.24 9.68
N ASP A 27 -17.34 7.41 9.44
CA ASP A 27 -18.08 7.66 8.20
C ASP A 27 -17.17 7.38 6.99
N PRO A 28 -17.74 6.89 5.87
CA PRO A 28 -16.97 6.69 4.65
C PRO A 28 -16.31 8.00 4.21
N PRO A 29 -15.13 7.93 3.56
CA PRO A 29 -14.46 9.12 3.07
C PRO A 29 -15.34 9.92 2.11
N GLU A 30 -15.19 11.24 2.12
CA GLU A 30 -15.86 12.11 1.15
C GLU A 30 -15.30 11.83 -0.26
N ILE A 31 -16.19 11.56 -1.20
CA ILE A 31 -15.86 11.31 -2.60
C ILE A 31 -16.22 12.55 -3.42
N GLU A 32 -15.24 13.09 -4.13
CA GLU A 32 -15.41 14.14 -5.12
C GLU A 32 -15.06 13.61 -6.51
N ASN A 33 -15.89 13.86 -7.52
CA ASN A 33 -15.53 13.47 -8.87
C ASN A 33 -14.63 14.55 -9.53
N ARG A 34 -13.43 14.15 -9.95
CA ARG A 34 -12.45 14.95 -10.67
C ARG A 34 -12.30 14.47 -12.11
N THR A 35 -12.10 15.40 -13.03
CA THR A 35 -11.85 15.03 -14.44
C THR A 35 -10.49 14.34 -14.55
N VAL A 36 -10.48 13.15 -15.15
CA VAL A 36 -9.27 12.41 -15.51
C VAL A 36 -8.91 12.75 -16.95
N GLU A 37 -7.64 13.01 -17.22
CA GLU A 37 -7.18 13.26 -18.58
C GLU A 37 -7.24 11.99 -19.44
N ASP A 38 -7.66 12.12 -20.70
CA ASP A 38 -7.70 11.01 -21.66
C ASP A 38 -6.32 10.36 -21.86
N SER A 39 -5.24 11.15 -21.72
CA SER A 39 -3.85 10.67 -21.75
C SER A 39 -3.57 9.62 -20.68
N VAL A 40 -3.99 9.88 -19.43
CA VAL A 40 -3.85 8.95 -18.30
C VAL A 40 -4.61 7.65 -18.58
N LEU A 41 -5.86 7.74 -19.03
CA LEU A 41 -6.67 6.56 -19.38
C LEU A 41 -6.07 5.75 -20.54
N GLN A 42 -5.45 6.43 -21.51
CA GLN A 42 -4.74 5.76 -22.60
C GLN A 42 -3.45 5.07 -22.10
N THR A 43 -2.73 5.68 -21.16
CA THR A 43 -1.56 5.09 -20.51
C THR A 43 -1.97 3.81 -19.77
N VAL A 44 -3.05 3.84 -18.98
CA VAL A 44 -3.60 2.66 -18.29
C VAL A 44 -3.85 1.52 -19.26
N ARG A 45 -4.64 1.75 -20.33
CA ARG A 45 -4.96 0.71 -21.33
C ARG A 45 -3.76 0.10 -22.04
N THR A 46 -2.64 0.84 -22.09
CA THR A 46 -1.42 0.42 -22.78
C THR A 46 -0.45 -0.29 -21.83
N ALA A 47 -0.34 0.20 -20.60
CA ALA A 47 0.60 -0.30 -19.60
C ALA A 47 0.05 -1.48 -18.80
N LEU A 48 -1.26 -1.47 -18.50
CA LEU A 48 -1.99 -2.46 -17.68
C LEU A 48 -3.19 -3.02 -18.49
N PRO A 49 -2.94 -3.77 -19.57
CA PRO A 49 -4.00 -4.29 -20.42
C PRO A 49 -4.71 -5.50 -19.81
N GLU A 50 -6.03 -5.44 -19.72
CA GLU A 50 -6.92 -6.55 -19.34
C GLU A 50 -6.57 -7.88 -20.05
N GLN A 51 -6.53 -8.97 -19.27
CA GLN A 51 -6.27 -10.36 -19.69
C GLN A 51 -4.91 -10.59 -20.34
N LYS A 52 -3.96 -9.69 -20.10
CA LYS A 52 -2.60 -9.84 -20.57
C LYS A 52 -1.65 -9.42 -19.48
N ALA A 53 -0.86 -10.40 -19.03
CA ALA A 53 0.24 -10.21 -18.10
C ALA A 53 0.99 -8.89 -18.36
N VAL A 54 1.10 -8.10 -17.30
CA VAL A 54 1.76 -6.81 -17.25
C VAL A 54 3.20 -6.95 -17.71
N ASN A 55 3.77 -5.88 -18.24
CA ASN A 55 5.21 -5.87 -18.51
C ASN A 55 5.95 -5.99 -17.16
N THR A 56 6.68 -7.09 -16.97
CA THR A 56 7.40 -7.39 -15.71
C THR A 56 8.44 -6.33 -15.34
N SER A 57 8.86 -5.46 -16.28
CA SER A 57 9.71 -4.30 -15.95
C SER A 57 9.02 -3.33 -14.98
N PHE A 58 7.67 -3.26 -15.00
CA PHE A 58 6.90 -2.48 -14.02
C PHE A 58 6.87 -3.11 -12.63
N LEU A 59 7.23 -4.39 -12.54
CA LEU A 59 7.30 -5.18 -11.30
C LEU A 59 8.74 -5.37 -10.81
N ASN A 60 9.71 -4.64 -11.35
CA ASN A 60 11.11 -4.80 -10.96
C ASN A 60 11.30 -4.48 -9.47
N THR A 61 11.86 -5.42 -8.72
CA THR A 61 12.14 -5.30 -7.28
C THR A 61 13.13 -4.23 -6.87
N ASP A 62 13.82 -3.63 -7.84
CA ASP A 62 14.61 -2.41 -7.59
C ASP A 62 13.74 -1.15 -7.43
N TYR A 63 12.46 -1.19 -7.81
CA TYR A 63 11.50 -0.11 -7.56
C TYR A 63 10.82 -0.26 -6.20
N ASP A 64 10.59 0.87 -5.56
CA ASP A 64 9.89 0.98 -4.28
C ASP A 64 8.38 0.86 -4.51
N PRO A 65 7.66 -0.07 -3.85
CA PRO A 65 6.21 -0.20 -4.00
C PRO A 65 5.45 0.74 -3.05
N TYR A 66 6.00 1.95 -2.88
CA TYR A 66 5.48 3.03 -2.06
C TYR A 66 5.98 4.37 -2.61
N LEU A 67 5.33 5.46 -2.21
CA LEU A 67 5.68 6.81 -2.61
C LEU A 67 6.29 7.55 -1.42
N THR A 68 7.42 8.21 -1.63
CA THR A 68 8.03 9.07 -0.61
C THR A 68 7.63 10.52 -0.87
N VAL A 69 7.02 11.13 0.14
CA VAL A 69 6.63 12.54 0.16
C VAL A 69 7.87 13.38 0.45
N ASN A 70 8.40 14.12 -0.53
CA ASN A 70 9.64 14.91 -0.36
C ASN A 70 9.40 16.31 0.26
N GLN A 71 8.15 16.75 0.31
CA GLN A 71 7.72 18.02 0.91
C GLN A 71 6.29 17.88 1.42
N GLU A 72 5.88 18.72 2.39
CA GLU A 72 4.52 18.67 2.93
C GLU A 72 3.48 18.76 1.79
N ALA A 73 2.57 17.78 1.72
CA ALA A 73 1.63 17.69 0.62
C ALA A 73 0.30 17.04 1.01
N ASN A 74 -0.80 17.56 0.45
CA ASN A 74 -2.08 16.85 0.44
C ASN A 74 -2.02 15.77 -0.62
N VAL A 75 -2.44 14.55 -0.30
CA VAL A 75 -2.44 13.43 -1.24
C VAL A 75 -3.88 13.02 -1.52
N ALA A 76 -4.18 12.66 -2.77
CA ALA A 76 -5.49 12.21 -3.20
C ALA A 76 -5.37 11.00 -4.13
N VAL A 77 -6.31 10.06 -3.97
CA VAL A 77 -6.42 8.84 -4.79
C VAL A 77 -7.71 8.88 -5.57
N THR A 78 -7.61 8.68 -6.88
CA THR A 78 -8.72 8.74 -7.82
C THR A 78 -8.93 7.39 -8.47
N PHE A 79 -10.15 6.86 -8.43
CA PHE A 79 -10.51 5.64 -9.15
C PHE A 79 -10.42 5.86 -10.67
N LEU A 80 -9.79 4.92 -11.38
CA LEU A 80 -9.66 4.96 -12.84
C LEU A 80 -10.45 3.86 -13.53
N ASP A 81 -10.27 2.60 -13.10
CA ASP A 81 -10.87 1.42 -13.75
C ASP A 81 -10.84 0.19 -12.81
N GLU A 82 -11.64 -0.84 -13.16
CA GLU A 82 -11.69 -2.15 -12.49
C GLU A 82 -11.69 -3.28 -13.55
N GLY A 83 -10.72 -4.18 -13.47
CA GLY A 83 -10.65 -5.44 -14.24
C GLY A 83 -11.14 -6.67 -13.46
N ALA A 84 -11.55 -6.50 -12.21
CA ALA A 84 -11.83 -7.62 -11.30
C ALA A 84 -13.28 -8.12 -11.29
N GLY A 85 -13.44 -9.39 -10.90
CA GLY A 85 -14.72 -9.95 -10.48
C GLY A 85 -14.99 -9.85 -8.96
N TYR A 86 -13.96 -9.55 -8.17
CA TYR A 86 -14.05 -9.39 -6.72
C TYR A 86 -14.39 -7.97 -6.32
N ARG A 87 -15.14 -7.84 -5.21
CA ARG A 87 -15.50 -6.53 -4.65
C ARG A 87 -14.48 -6.10 -3.63
N ASN A 88 -13.36 -5.61 -4.11
CA ASN A 88 -12.22 -5.26 -3.28
C ASN A 88 -12.45 -3.99 -2.47
N SER A 89 -11.72 -3.85 -1.36
CA SER A 89 -11.68 -2.63 -0.56
C SER A 89 -10.26 -2.08 -0.54
N LEU A 90 -10.07 -0.79 -0.88
CA LEU A 90 -8.77 -0.13 -0.91
C LEU A 90 -8.58 0.74 0.34
N GLY A 91 -7.41 0.63 0.94
CA GLY A 91 -6.93 1.57 1.95
C GLY A 91 -5.49 2.01 1.70
N TRP A 92 -5.01 2.87 2.57
CA TRP A 92 -3.66 3.43 2.56
C TRP A 92 -3.01 3.22 3.91
N PHE A 93 -1.68 3.24 3.93
CA PHE A 93 -0.91 3.35 5.15
C PHE A 93 0.35 4.17 4.92
N SER A 94 0.80 4.86 5.96
CA SER A 94 2.03 5.64 5.96
C SER A 94 3.00 5.15 7.02
N PHE A 95 4.28 5.37 6.75
CA PHE A 95 5.39 4.99 7.61
C PHE A 95 6.61 5.88 7.32
N SER A 96 7.66 5.79 8.13
CA SER A 96 8.97 6.40 7.87
C SER A 96 9.94 5.36 7.29
N ASP A 97 11.02 5.81 6.66
CA ASP A 97 12.06 4.93 6.09
C ASP A 97 12.64 3.93 7.11
N THR A 98 12.68 4.27 8.40
CA THR A 98 13.17 3.37 9.46
C THR A 98 12.08 2.55 10.17
N THR A 99 10.80 2.67 9.79
CA THR A 99 9.70 2.05 10.55
C THR A 99 9.81 0.53 10.62
N PHE A 100 10.24 -0.11 9.53
CA PHE A 100 10.35 -1.57 9.44
C PHE A 100 11.80 -2.08 9.61
N ASP A 101 12.72 -1.22 10.07
CA ASP A 101 14.14 -1.58 10.20
C ASP A 101 14.34 -2.77 11.15
N GLY A 102 14.94 -3.83 10.62
CA GLY A 102 15.22 -5.05 11.38
C GLY A 102 13.98 -5.88 11.73
N MET A 103 12.81 -5.54 11.18
CA MET A 103 11.59 -6.34 11.29
C MET A 103 11.48 -7.31 10.12
N SER A 104 11.10 -8.54 10.42
CA SER A 104 10.65 -9.53 9.46
C SER A 104 9.12 -9.63 9.44
N LYS A 105 8.55 -10.27 8.42
CA LYS A 105 7.11 -10.55 8.36
C LYS A 105 6.62 -11.25 9.63
N GLY A 106 7.37 -12.23 10.15
CA GLY A 106 7.02 -12.97 11.36
C GLY A 106 7.10 -12.15 12.66
N ASP A 107 7.69 -10.97 12.64
CA ASP A 107 7.60 -10.03 13.76
C ASP A 107 6.27 -9.25 13.76
N ILE A 108 5.55 -9.24 12.62
CA ILE A 108 4.29 -8.51 12.39
C ILE A 108 3.10 -9.47 12.35
N ASP A 109 3.19 -10.55 11.59
CA ASP A 109 2.23 -11.66 11.52
C ASP A 109 2.41 -12.53 12.77
N ILE A 110 1.68 -12.21 13.84
CA ILE A 110 1.88 -12.80 15.18
C ILE A 110 1.07 -14.08 15.37
N ASP A 111 0.18 -14.42 14.43
CA ASP A 111 -0.66 -15.62 14.47
C ASP A 111 -0.23 -16.70 13.47
N ASP A 112 0.88 -16.48 12.76
CA ASP A 112 1.45 -17.37 11.75
C ASP A 112 0.46 -17.71 10.61
N SER A 113 -0.51 -16.84 10.33
CA SER A 113 -1.55 -17.10 9.31
C SER A 113 -1.05 -16.90 7.88
N SER A 114 0.15 -16.34 7.71
CA SER A 114 0.71 -15.81 6.46
C SER A 114 -0.01 -14.56 5.96
N VAL A 115 -1.09 -14.11 6.59
CA VAL A 115 -1.85 -12.91 6.20
C VAL A 115 -1.65 -11.87 7.28
N VAL A 116 -0.86 -10.83 6.98
CA VAL A 116 -0.77 -9.66 7.87
C VAL A 116 -2.14 -8.98 7.87
N SER A 117 -2.84 -9.02 9.00
CA SER A 117 -4.11 -8.35 9.20
C SER A 117 -3.93 -6.84 9.39
N LEU A 118 -5.00 -6.07 9.18
CA LEU A 118 -4.98 -4.63 9.44
C LEU A 118 -4.79 -4.32 10.94
N SER A 119 -5.15 -5.22 11.84
CA SER A 119 -4.87 -5.05 13.28
C SER A 119 -3.38 -5.25 13.59
N GLU A 120 -2.70 -6.17 12.91
CA GLU A 120 -1.25 -6.37 13.05
C GLU A 120 -0.47 -5.21 12.43
N LEU A 121 -0.83 -4.76 11.23
CA LEU A 121 -0.21 -3.59 10.60
C LEU A 121 -0.33 -2.35 11.50
N ASN A 122 -1.52 -2.10 12.06
CA ASN A 122 -1.76 -0.96 12.95
C ASN A 122 -1.11 -1.11 14.34
N ALA A 123 -0.61 -2.29 14.70
CA ALA A 123 0.14 -2.48 15.92
C ALA A 123 1.64 -2.13 15.77
N VAL A 124 2.12 -1.90 14.54
CA VAL A 124 3.49 -1.46 14.28
C VAL A 124 3.64 0.02 14.62
N ASP A 125 4.58 0.31 15.52
CA ASP A 125 4.86 1.69 15.94
C ASP A 125 5.28 2.57 14.74
N GLY A 126 4.63 3.71 14.56
CA GLY A 126 4.91 4.65 13.47
C GLY A 126 4.15 4.36 12.18
N VAL A 127 3.30 3.32 12.14
CA VAL A 127 2.33 3.12 11.07
C VAL A 127 1.04 3.88 11.36
N ASN A 128 0.48 4.53 10.34
CA ASN A 128 -0.89 5.06 10.33
C ASN A 128 -1.61 4.49 9.11
N SER A 129 -2.88 4.15 9.22
CA SER A 129 -3.66 3.63 8.10
C SER A 129 -5.09 4.14 8.08
N GLY A 130 -5.72 4.06 6.91
CA GLY A 130 -7.13 4.40 6.74
C GLY A 130 -7.72 3.82 5.46
N TRP A 131 -9.04 3.91 5.33
CA TRP A 131 -9.75 3.46 4.14
C TRP A 131 -9.87 4.59 3.10
N LEU A 132 -9.82 4.21 1.83
CA LEU A 132 -10.11 5.11 0.70
C LEU A 132 -11.43 4.72 0.06
N PHE A 133 -11.54 3.46 -0.37
CA PHE A 133 -12.71 2.94 -1.04
C PHE A 133 -13.16 1.64 -0.37
N PRO A 134 -14.13 1.69 0.56
CA PRO A 134 -14.74 0.49 1.15
C PRO A 134 -15.28 -0.50 0.11
N ASN A 135 -15.66 0.00 -1.06
CA ASN A 135 -15.98 -0.78 -2.24
C ASN A 135 -15.28 -0.13 -3.44
N SER A 136 -14.26 -0.81 -3.98
CA SER A 136 -13.49 -0.35 -5.14
C SER A 136 -14.12 -0.74 -6.48
N SER A 137 -15.34 -1.28 -6.48
CA SER A 137 -15.97 -1.73 -7.71
C SER A 137 -16.64 -0.61 -8.51
N GLU A 138 -16.49 -0.70 -9.82
CA GLU A 138 -17.08 0.22 -10.78
C GLU A 138 -18.62 0.18 -10.76
N TYR A 139 -19.22 1.26 -11.24
CA TYR A 139 -20.65 1.33 -11.47
C TYR A 139 -21.09 0.22 -12.45
N ARG A 140 -21.93 -0.69 -11.94
CA ARG A 140 -22.42 -1.94 -12.59
C ARG A 140 -21.48 -3.15 -12.49
N GLY A 141 -20.25 -3.01 -11.99
CA GLY A 141 -19.35 -4.11 -11.63
C GLY A 141 -19.62 -4.73 -10.26
N GLY A 142 -20.29 -4.00 -9.37
CA GLY A 142 -20.58 -4.45 -8.00
C GLY A 142 -20.57 -3.33 -6.97
N GLY A 143 -20.14 -2.14 -7.39
CA GLY A 143 -20.13 -0.92 -6.60
C GLY A 143 -20.76 0.24 -7.36
N SER A 144 -20.25 1.42 -7.07
CA SER A 144 -20.78 2.70 -7.56
C SER A 144 -19.72 3.64 -8.10
N LEU A 145 -18.45 3.21 -8.14
CA LEU A 145 -17.36 4.10 -8.52
C LEU A 145 -17.44 4.42 -10.01
N LEU A 146 -17.23 5.70 -10.32
CA LEU A 146 -17.02 6.21 -11.66
C LEU A 146 -15.58 6.68 -11.77
N ALA A 147 -14.99 6.52 -12.97
CA ALA A 147 -13.67 7.09 -13.23
C ALA A 147 -13.67 8.59 -12.85
N GLY A 148 -12.68 8.99 -12.06
CA GLY A 148 -12.61 10.33 -11.49
C GLY A 148 -13.09 10.45 -10.04
N ASP A 149 -13.73 9.44 -9.47
CA ASP A 149 -14.10 9.47 -8.05
C ASP A 149 -12.84 9.49 -7.18
N THR A 150 -12.65 10.59 -6.44
CA THR A 150 -11.42 10.92 -5.72
C THR A 150 -11.66 11.03 -4.23
N VAL A 151 -10.73 10.48 -3.44
CA VAL A 151 -10.70 10.53 -1.98
C VAL A 151 -9.36 11.11 -1.51
N ALA A 152 -9.39 11.96 -0.48
CA ALA A 152 -8.17 12.45 0.17
C ALA A 152 -7.54 11.37 1.07
N VAL A 153 -6.21 11.33 1.09
CA VAL A 153 -5.44 10.45 1.99
C VAL A 153 -5.26 11.13 3.34
N GLY A 154 -5.74 10.49 4.40
CA GLY A 154 -5.68 11.00 5.76
C GLY A 154 -6.55 12.25 6.00
N ASP A 155 -6.45 12.80 7.21
CA ASP A 155 -7.23 13.97 7.63
C ASP A 155 -6.55 15.32 7.30
N GLY A 156 -5.39 15.28 6.65
CA GLY A 156 -4.57 16.47 6.36
C GLY A 156 -3.30 16.14 5.58
N PRO A 157 -2.44 17.16 5.34
CA PRO A 157 -1.23 16.98 4.56
C PRO A 157 -0.25 16.05 5.26
N LEU A 158 0.47 15.26 4.47
CA LEU A 158 1.54 14.40 4.93
C LEU A 158 2.84 15.19 5.01
N SER A 159 3.64 14.92 6.03
CA SER A 159 4.93 15.59 6.23
C SER A 159 5.99 15.07 5.26
N ALA A 160 6.96 15.92 4.92
CA ALA A 160 8.16 15.49 4.20
C ALA A 160 8.86 14.32 4.92
N GLY A 161 9.36 13.34 4.16
CA GLY A 161 9.95 12.10 4.67
C GLY A 161 8.93 11.00 5.03
N THR A 162 7.63 11.26 4.85
CA THR A 162 6.59 10.23 4.99
C THR A 162 6.56 9.36 3.73
N SER A 163 6.63 8.06 3.91
CA SER A 163 6.33 7.08 2.86
C SER A 163 4.85 6.69 2.95
N VAL A 164 4.21 6.52 1.79
CA VAL A 164 2.81 6.10 1.65
C VAL A 164 2.75 4.88 0.75
N SER A 165 2.11 3.82 1.22
CA SER A 165 1.77 2.66 0.42
C SER A 165 0.29 2.33 0.60
N PHE A 166 -0.18 1.33 -0.12
CA PHE A 166 -1.60 1.00 -0.22
C PHE A 166 -1.82 -0.46 0.08
N PHE A 167 -3.04 -0.78 0.51
CA PHE A 167 -3.47 -2.15 0.69
C PHE A 167 -4.84 -2.38 0.07
N LEU A 168 -5.05 -3.61 -0.40
CA LEU A 168 -6.27 -4.10 -0.98
C LEU A 168 -6.73 -5.32 -0.17
N ALA A 169 -7.97 -5.27 0.31
CA ALA A 169 -8.63 -6.40 0.96
C ALA A 169 -9.48 -7.15 -0.08
N GLN A 170 -9.12 -8.41 -0.32
CA GLN A 170 -9.71 -9.25 -1.37
C GLN A 170 -11.19 -9.51 -1.11
N ASN A 171 -12.06 -9.15 -2.06
CA ASN A 171 -13.50 -9.40 -2.02
C ASN A 171 -14.15 -9.03 -0.66
N ALA A 172 -13.64 -7.98 -0.03
CA ALA A 172 -13.99 -7.63 1.35
C ALA A 172 -15.26 -6.78 1.45
N SER A 173 -15.74 -6.21 0.34
CA SER A 173 -16.92 -5.36 0.34
C SER A 173 -18.22 -6.15 0.37
N TRP A 174 -19.09 -5.84 1.34
CA TRP A 174 -20.42 -6.45 1.47
C TRP A 174 -21.56 -5.56 0.93
N GLY A 175 -21.19 -4.52 0.18
CA GLY A 175 -22.12 -3.54 -0.38
C GLY A 175 -22.38 -2.35 0.56
N GLY A 176 -22.57 -1.17 -0.05
CA GLY A 176 -22.49 0.11 0.67
C GLY A 176 -21.10 0.32 1.27
N ASP A 177 -21.06 1.04 2.39
CA ASP A 177 -19.81 1.38 3.09
C ASP A 177 -19.45 0.33 4.14
N ARG A 178 -19.39 -0.95 3.73
CA ARG A 178 -19.13 -2.07 4.64
C ARG A 178 -17.99 -2.95 4.15
N VAL A 179 -17.00 -3.11 5.01
CA VAL A 179 -15.85 -4.00 4.82
C VAL A 179 -15.97 -5.16 5.80
N ASN A 180 -15.67 -6.37 5.34
CA ASN A 180 -15.65 -7.59 6.14
C ASN A 180 -14.65 -7.46 7.31
N ASN A 181 -15.09 -7.72 8.54
CA ASN A 181 -14.22 -7.68 9.72
C ASN A 181 -13.06 -8.69 9.69
N GLY A 182 -13.08 -9.67 8.78
CA GLY A 182 -11.94 -10.57 8.55
C GLY A 182 -10.63 -9.86 8.22
N VAL A 183 -10.68 -8.60 7.74
CA VAL A 183 -9.49 -7.76 7.54
C VAL A 183 -8.75 -7.44 8.84
N LEU A 184 -9.46 -7.45 9.98
CA LEU A 184 -8.87 -7.19 11.30
C LEU A 184 -8.30 -8.46 11.95
N THR A 185 -8.57 -9.63 11.38
CA THR A 185 -8.27 -10.92 12.04
C THR A 185 -7.53 -11.90 11.14
N GLY A 186 -7.01 -11.44 10.00
CA GLY A 186 -6.30 -12.29 9.03
C GLY A 186 -7.20 -13.28 8.27
N SER A 187 -8.53 -13.20 8.44
CA SER A 187 -9.48 -14.11 7.77
C SER A 187 -9.92 -13.65 6.38
N THR A 188 -9.54 -12.43 5.99
CA THR A 188 -9.67 -11.89 4.63
C THR A 188 -8.26 -11.73 4.07
N GLN A 189 -8.00 -12.21 2.84
CA GLN A 189 -6.70 -11.96 2.21
C GLN A 189 -6.46 -10.45 2.06
N MET A 190 -5.24 -10.05 2.41
CA MET A 190 -4.75 -8.68 2.33
C MET A 190 -3.56 -8.65 1.39
N PHE A 191 -3.54 -7.69 0.48
CA PHE A 191 -2.43 -7.43 -0.42
C PHE A 191 -1.95 -6.00 -0.22
N TYR A 192 -0.70 -5.84 0.15
CA TYR A 192 -0.01 -4.60 0.43
C TYR A 192 0.92 -4.23 -0.73
N GLY A 193 1.23 -2.95 -0.88
CA GLY A 193 2.33 -2.53 -1.74
C GLY A 193 3.67 -3.09 -1.24
N LEU A 194 3.92 -3.07 0.07
CA LEU A 194 5.14 -3.65 0.63
C LEU A 194 5.16 -5.18 0.48
N ASP A 195 5.97 -5.66 -0.47
CA ASP A 195 6.03 -7.06 -0.90
C ASP A 195 6.20 -8.05 0.27
N PHE A 196 6.98 -7.71 1.29
CA PHE A 196 7.25 -8.60 2.43
C PHE A 196 6.05 -8.80 3.38
N LEU A 197 5.02 -7.97 3.29
CA LEU A 197 3.78 -8.14 4.06
C LEU A 197 2.80 -9.10 3.37
N ASN A 198 3.03 -9.45 2.10
CA ASN A 198 2.07 -10.20 1.30
C ASN A 198 2.07 -11.71 1.59
N PRO A 199 0.96 -12.41 1.34
CA PRO A 199 0.79 -13.81 1.72
C PRO A 199 1.86 -14.77 1.17
N GLU A 200 2.43 -14.46 0.01
CA GLU A 200 3.46 -15.23 -0.67
C GLU A 200 4.85 -15.09 -0.03
N ALA A 201 5.08 -14.02 0.75
CA ALA A 201 6.36 -13.77 1.42
C ALA A 201 6.57 -14.74 2.59
N ASP A 202 7.80 -15.24 2.73
CA ASP A 202 8.23 -16.06 3.87
C ASP A 202 8.29 -15.21 5.15
N PHE A 203 8.05 -15.84 6.31
CA PHE A 203 8.08 -15.15 7.61
C PHE A 203 9.41 -14.46 7.92
N THR A 204 10.53 -14.91 7.35
CA THR A 204 11.84 -14.29 7.53
C THR A 204 12.10 -13.09 6.61
N SER A 205 11.17 -12.81 5.68
CA SER A 205 11.31 -11.72 4.73
C SER A 205 11.24 -10.36 5.42
N THR A 206 12.08 -9.44 4.98
CA THR A 206 12.14 -8.04 5.44
C THR A 206 11.79 -7.11 4.28
N ILE A 207 11.66 -5.80 4.57
CA ILE A 207 11.42 -4.79 3.53
C ILE A 207 12.47 -4.78 2.40
N ASP A 208 13.70 -5.20 2.68
CA ASP A 208 14.80 -5.29 1.69
C ASP A 208 14.81 -6.60 0.88
N SER A 209 13.87 -7.51 1.13
CA SER A 209 13.85 -8.81 0.46
C SER A 209 13.37 -8.68 -0.99
N ASN A 210 14.08 -9.33 -1.92
CA ASN A 210 13.65 -9.41 -3.31
C ASN A 210 12.52 -10.44 -3.45
N LEU A 211 11.29 -9.94 -3.64
CA LEU A 211 10.05 -10.72 -3.58
C LEU A 211 9.16 -10.48 -4.79
N GLU A 212 9.68 -10.70 -6.00
CA GLU A 212 8.94 -10.44 -7.26
C GLU A 212 7.54 -11.09 -7.28
N GLN A 213 7.39 -12.30 -6.73
CA GLN A 213 6.11 -13.03 -6.70
C GLN A 213 5.15 -12.54 -5.63
N SER A 214 5.63 -11.80 -4.63
CA SER A 214 4.81 -11.19 -3.59
C SER A 214 4.44 -9.75 -3.94
N ARG A 215 4.72 -9.28 -5.16
CA ARG A 215 4.34 -7.94 -5.60
C ARG A 215 2.89 -7.88 -6.05
N HIS A 216 2.11 -7.00 -5.46
CA HIS A 216 0.70 -6.82 -5.85
C HIS A 216 0.40 -5.44 -6.43
N VAL A 217 1.42 -4.58 -6.56
CA VAL A 217 1.24 -3.23 -7.10
C VAL A 217 2.22 -2.94 -8.23
N ALA A 218 1.70 -2.41 -9.33
CA ALA A 218 2.45 -1.71 -10.36
C ALA A 218 2.26 -0.20 -10.17
N MET A 219 3.32 0.52 -9.78
CA MET A 219 3.32 1.98 -9.65
C MET A 219 4.12 2.63 -10.78
N LEU A 220 3.47 3.51 -11.53
CA LEU A 220 4.03 4.17 -12.71
C LEU A 220 3.78 5.67 -12.63
N PHE A 221 4.79 6.50 -12.82
CA PHE A 221 4.51 7.88 -13.23
C PHE A 221 3.75 7.86 -14.56
N SER A 222 2.68 8.64 -14.65
CA SER A 222 1.82 8.69 -15.84
C SER A 222 2.55 9.22 -17.08
N ASP A 223 3.58 10.05 -16.86
CA ASP A 223 4.47 10.62 -17.85
C ASP A 223 5.81 11.09 -17.23
N ASP A 224 6.67 11.68 -18.07
CA ASP A 224 8.00 12.19 -17.69
C ASP A 224 7.96 13.45 -16.80
N THR A 225 6.79 14.05 -16.55
CA THR A 225 6.67 15.16 -15.59
C THR A 225 6.68 14.69 -14.14
N GLN A 226 6.42 13.40 -13.91
CA GLN A 226 6.45 12.75 -12.60
C GLN A 226 5.49 13.38 -11.56
N GLN A 227 4.35 13.91 -12.03
CA GLN A 227 3.37 14.62 -11.18
C GLN A 227 2.19 13.75 -10.73
N GLN A 228 1.93 12.65 -11.44
CA GLN A 228 0.84 11.74 -11.13
C GLN A 228 1.32 10.30 -11.25
N VAL A 229 0.81 9.45 -10.37
CA VAL A 229 1.19 8.04 -10.31
C VAL A 229 -0.02 7.19 -10.63
N ILE A 230 0.06 6.39 -11.67
CA ILE A 230 -0.87 5.29 -11.93
C ILE A 230 -0.47 4.13 -11.01
N MET A 231 -1.44 3.61 -10.27
CA MET A 231 -1.29 2.47 -9.38
C MET A 231 -2.29 1.39 -9.79
N GLY A 232 -1.78 0.26 -10.28
CA GLY A 232 -2.58 -0.93 -10.58
C GLY A 232 -2.34 -2.04 -9.57
N PHE A 233 -3.39 -2.71 -9.13
CA PHE A 233 -3.34 -3.87 -8.23
C PHE A 233 -3.60 -5.18 -8.96
N GLU A 234 -2.94 -6.25 -8.50
CA GLU A 234 -3.35 -7.64 -8.70
C GLU A 234 -4.05 -8.13 -7.41
N ASP A 235 -5.31 -8.56 -7.52
CA ASP A 235 -6.17 -8.88 -6.38
C ASP A 235 -6.16 -10.36 -5.98
N LEU A 236 -5.44 -11.22 -6.71
CA LEU A 236 -5.31 -12.65 -6.43
C LEU A 236 -3.91 -12.98 -5.92
N ASN A 237 -3.85 -13.96 -5.02
CA ASN A 237 -2.61 -14.62 -4.66
C ASN A 237 -1.96 -15.18 -5.93
N ARG A 238 -0.71 -14.77 -6.17
CA ARG A 238 0.00 -14.97 -7.44
C ARG A 238 0.65 -16.35 -7.53
N VAL A 239 0.84 -17.01 -6.38
CA VAL A 239 1.52 -18.31 -6.28
C VAL A 239 0.54 -19.45 -5.99
N ASP A 240 -0.27 -19.33 -4.94
CA ASP A 240 -1.22 -20.34 -4.48
C ASP A 240 -2.67 -19.94 -4.75
N ARG A 241 -3.19 -20.39 -5.89
CA ARG A 241 -4.61 -20.18 -6.23
C ARG A 241 -5.59 -20.71 -5.20
N SER A 242 -5.19 -21.66 -4.33
CA SER A 242 -6.07 -22.22 -3.31
C SER A 242 -6.28 -21.27 -2.13
N ALA A 243 -5.42 -20.26 -1.98
CA ALA A 243 -5.62 -19.15 -1.06
C ALA A 243 -6.71 -18.18 -1.55
N ASN A 244 -6.98 -18.13 -2.85
CA ASN A 244 -8.01 -17.28 -3.43
C ASN A 244 -9.41 -17.84 -3.19
N GLN A 245 -10.35 -17.00 -2.75
CA GLN A 245 -11.69 -17.42 -2.30
C GLN A 245 -12.45 -18.32 -3.30
N TRP A 246 -12.33 -18.07 -4.61
CA TRP A 246 -12.96 -18.86 -5.67
C TRP A 246 -11.99 -19.78 -6.41
N GLY A 247 -10.77 -19.95 -5.91
CA GLY A 247 -9.75 -20.82 -6.52
C GLY A 247 -9.19 -20.30 -7.84
N PHE A 248 -9.37 -19.01 -8.13
CA PHE A 248 -8.88 -18.38 -9.35
C PHE A 248 -7.37 -18.21 -9.32
N ARG A 249 -6.78 -18.29 -10.50
CA ARG A 249 -5.36 -18.03 -10.72
C ARG A 249 -5.24 -16.59 -11.20
N SER A 250 -4.29 -15.83 -10.62
CA SER A 250 -3.84 -14.56 -11.18
C SER A 250 -3.50 -14.70 -12.68
N ASP A 251 -3.99 -13.76 -13.47
CA ASP A 251 -3.63 -13.53 -14.87
C ASP A 251 -2.57 -12.44 -15.05
N GLU A 252 -2.12 -11.84 -13.94
CA GLU A 252 -0.89 -11.06 -13.80
C GLU A 252 -0.93 -9.73 -14.56
N ASP A 253 -2.10 -9.19 -14.85
CA ASP A 253 -2.27 -7.95 -15.62
C ASP A 253 -2.29 -6.67 -14.75
N PHE A 254 -2.44 -6.81 -13.43
CA PHE A 254 -2.37 -5.73 -12.44
C PHE A 254 -3.38 -4.61 -12.71
N ASN A 255 -4.54 -4.98 -13.26
CA ASN A 255 -5.61 -4.06 -13.58
C ASN A 255 -6.90 -4.35 -12.80
N ASP A 256 -6.88 -5.26 -11.82
CA ASP A 256 -8.02 -5.64 -10.99
C ASP A 256 -8.64 -4.42 -10.29
N ALA A 257 -7.79 -3.48 -9.85
CA ALA A 257 -8.21 -2.16 -9.40
C ALA A 257 -7.13 -1.13 -9.76
N ILE A 258 -7.53 -0.05 -10.44
CA ILE A 258 -6.61 0.96 -10.98
C ILE A 258 -6.95 2.34 -10.43
N PHE A 259 -5.92 3.03 -9.95
CA PHE A 259 -6.05 4.34 -9.34
C PHE A 259 -5.00 5.32 -9.86
N LEU A 260 -5.31 6.61 -9.75
CA LEU A 260 -4.36 7.71 -9.90
C LEU A 260 -4.07 8.30 -8.52
N VAL A 261 -2.81 8.32 -8.12
CA VAL A 261 -2.34 9.02 -6.92
C VAL A 261 -1.74 10.36 -7.36
N SER A 262 -2.15 11.42 -6.67
CA SER A 262 -1.72 12.79 -6.95
C SER A 262 -1.45 13.53 -5.65
N SER A 263 -0.62 14.58 -5.72
CA SER A 263 -0.30 15.42 -4.58
C SER A 263 -0.51 16.91 -4.89
N ASP A 264 -0.68 17.71 -3.85
CA ASP A 264 -0.59 19.16 -3.89
C ASP A 264 0.37 19.62 -2.78
N PRO A 265 1.58 20.11 -3.12
CA PRO A 265 2.10 20.37 -4.46
C PRO A 265 2.36 19.10 -5.32
N VAL A 266 2.27 19.22 -6.64
CA VAL A 266 2.31 18.07 -7.59
C VAL A 266 3.68 17.39 -7.67
N GLU A 267 4.74 18.07 -7.26
CA GLU A 267 6.10 17.54 -7.27
C GLU A 267 6.44 16.70 -6.03
N ALA A 268 5.48 16.53 -5.09
CA ALA A 268 5.75 15.89 -3.80
C ALA A 268 6.24 14.43 -3.91
N PHE A 269 5.94 13.76 -5.03
CA PHE A 269 6.38 12.40 -5.32
C PHE A 269 7.53 12.31 -6.31
N GLY A 270 8.04 13.42 -6.85
CA GLY A 270 8.99 13.41 -7.98
C GLY A 270 10.30 12.65 -7.74
N ASP A 271 10.69 12.45 -6.48
CA ASP A 271 11.89 11.68 -6.11
C ASP A 271 11.60 10.19 -5.81
N SER A 272 10.35 9.73 -5.96
CA SER A 272 9.98 8.33 -5.74
C SER A 272 10.62 7.43 -6.80
N ASN A 273 11.25 6.33 -6.36
CA ASN A 273 11.91 5.37 -7.22
C ASN A 273 10.90 4.34 -7.76
N ILE A 274 10.09 4.79 -8.72
CA ILE A 274 9.10 3.98 -9.45
C ILE A 274 9.35 4.07 -10.96
N ALA A 275 8.69 3.20 -11.73
CA ALA A 275 8.78 3.27 -13.18
C ALA A 275 8.06 4.50 -13.75
N THR A 276 8.37 4.86 -14.99
CA THR A 276 7.65 5.90 -15.76
C THR A 276 7.05 5.29 -17.01
N ALA A 277 5.79 5.61 -17.30
CA ALA A 277 5.10 5.20 -18.51
C ALA A 277 5.20 6.28 -19.62
N PRO A 278 5.29 5.88 -20.90
CA PRO A 278 5.59 4.53 -21.37
C PRO A 278 7.05 4.16 -21.06
N LEU A 279 7.36 2.87 -20.92
CA LEU A 279 8.75 2.45 -20.76
C LEU A 279 9.62 2.95 -21.92
N PRO A 280 10.87 3.35 -21.66
CA PRO A 280 11.82 3.65 -22.72
C PRO A 280 11.94 2.46 -23.68
N PRO A 281 12.11 2.68 -25.00
CA PRO A 281 12.36 1.61 -25.95
C PRO A 281 13.53 0.71 -25.47
N LEU A 282 13.30 -0.61 -25.47
CA LEU A 282 14.30 -1.62 -25.09
C LEU A 282 15.61 -1.39 -25.87
N GLY A 283 16.59 -0.75 -25.22
CA GLY A 283 17.82 -0.29 -25.86
C GLY A 283 18.51 0.87 -25.15
N GLN A 284 17.82 1.60 -24.26
CA GLN A 284 18.43 2.68 -23.46
C GLN A 284 18.46 2.41 -21.93
N GLY A 285 17.86 1.32 -21.47
CA GLY A 285 17.54 1.06 -20.06
C GLY A 285 18.71 0.75 -19.11
N ILE A 286 19.93 0.52 -19.59
CA ILE A 286 21.07 0.25 -18.68
C ILE A 286 21.82 1.54 -18.30
N VAL A 287 21.66 2.62 -19.07
CA VAL A 287 22.39 3.89 -18.81
C VAL A 287 21.54 4.90 -18.04
N GLY A 288 20.20 4.84 -18.16
CA GLY A 288 19.29 5.77 -17.48
C GLY A 288 19.20 5.54 -15.96
N VAL A 289 19.15 4.28 -15.51
CA VAL A 289 19.01 3.93 -14.09
C VAL A 289 20.22 4.36 -13.25
N LEU A 290 21.43 4.35 -13.83
CA LEU A 290 22.66 4.78 -13.14
C LEU A 290 22.81 6.31 -13.04
N MET A 291 22.13 7.09 -13.88
CA MET A 291 22.26 8.56 -13.87
C MET A 291 21.37 9.23 -12.83
N ALA A 292 20.25 8.61 -12.42
CA ALA A 292 19.41 9.09 -11.33
C ALA A 292 20.05 8.89 -9.95
N MET A 293 20.82 7.81 -9.76
CA MET A 293 21.53 7.54 -8.50
C MET A 293 22.88 8.28 -8.33
N GLY A 294 23.31 9.05 -9.35
CA GLY A 294 24.69 9.53 -9.46
C GLY A 294 25.04 10.90 -8.84
N LEU A 295 24.10 11.62 -8.21
CA LEU A 295 24.36 13.01 -7.76
C LEU A 295 24.40 13.26 -6.24
N PHE A 296 24.20 12.26 -5.40
CA PHE A 296 24.40 12.40 -3.93
C PHE A 296 25.57 11.56 -3.42
N SER A 297 26.79 12.01 -3.72
CA SER A 297 27.96 11.65 -2.91
C SER A 297 29.09 12.67 -3.10
N PHE A 298 28.98 13.81 -2.43
CA PHE A 298 30.14 14.61 -2.05
C PHE A 298 29.94 15.14 -0.62
N ALA A 299 30.58 14.46 0.34
CA ALA A 299 31.39 15.07 1.42
C ALA A 299 31.41 14.17 2.67
N LEU A 300 32.23 13.11 2.66
CA LEU A 300 32.86 12.63 3.89
C LEU A 300 34.38 12.62 3.65
N GLY A 301 35.02 13.66 4.16
CA GLY A 301 36.46 13.85 4.10
C GLY A 301 37.19 12.72 4.81
N LYS A 302 38.01 11.97 4.06
CA LYS A 302 39.01 11.06 4.62
C LYS A 302 40.17 11.89 5.18
N ASN A 303 40.39 11.82 6.49
CA ASN A 303 41.67 12.20 7.09
C ASN A 303 42.74 11.13 6.75
N PRO A 304 43.98 11.54 6.40
CA PRO A 304 45.01 10.62 5.94
C PRO A 304 45.73 9.86 7.07
N LEU A 305 46.13 8.65 6.71
CA LEU A 305 46.96 7.70 7.44
C LEU A 305 48.29 8.33 7.92
N ASN A 306 48.56 8.22 9.22
CA ASN A 306 49.91 8.34 9.78
C ASN A 306 50.46 6.93 10.02
N MET A 307 51.34 6.46 9.14
CA MET A 307 52.25 5.35 9.42
C MET A 307 53.67 5.88 9.30
N HIS A 308 54.26 6.22 10.45
CA HIS A 308 55.67 6.57 10.53
C HIS A 308 56.48 5.31 10.83
N THR A 309 57.34 4.97 9.88
CA THR A 309 58.46 4.05 9.95
C THR A 309 59.39 4.42 11.12
N ALA A 310 59.82 3.45 11.91
CA ALA A 310 61.02 3.56 12.73
C ALA A 310 61.86 2.28 12.56
N LEU A 311 62.94 2.43 11.78
CA LEU A 311 64.14 1.59 11.82
C LEU A 311 65.08 2.21 12.86
N ALA A 312 65.43 1.44 13.90
CA ALA A 312 66.71 1.38 14.59
C ALA A 312 66.67 0.21 15.58
#